data_AF-A0A2D6LHD5-F1
#
_entry.id   AF-A0A2D6LHD5-F1
#
_cell.length_a   1.000
_cell.length_b   1.000
_cell.length_c   1.000
_cell.angle_alpha   90.00
_cell.angle_beta   90.00
_cell.angle_gamma   90.00
#
_symmetry.space_group_name_H-M   'P 1'
#
loop_
_entity.id
_entity.type
_entity.pdbx_description
1 polymer ?
#
loop_
_entity_poly.entity_id
_entity_poly.type
_entity_poly.pdbx_seq_one_letter_code
_entity_poly.pdbx_strand_id
1 'polypeptide(L)'
;MKAFFLLVVLSLALVFAGCQTEDKVNLEAECSTDADCAAAGCSGQVCTTAEEAPMIITTCEYREEYSCLEQTNCGCVEGQCSWAQTEDYLSCLENLKS
;
A
#
# COMPACT_ATOMS: atom_id res chain seq x y z
N MET A 1 39.08 18.85 28.57
CA MET A 1 37.61 19.01 28.55
C MET A 1 37.07 19.51 27.21
N LYS A 2 37.57 20.63 26.64
CA LYS A 2 37.14 21.14 25.32
C LYS A 2 37.36 20.18 24.14
N ALA A 3 38.52 19.49 24.10
CA ALA A 3 38.83 18.54 23.01
C ALA A 3 37.97 17.26 23.06
N PHE A 4 37.61 16.80 24.26
CA PHE A 4 36.72 15.65 24.45
C PHE A 4 35.28 15.99 24.02
N PHE A 5 34.83 17.20 24.35
CA PHE A 5 33.53 17.71 23.89
C PHE A 5 33.47 17.84 22.37
N LEU A 6 34.54 18.32 21.73
CA LEU A 6 34.65 18.40 20.27
C LEU A 6 34.61 17.02 19.60
N LEU A 7 35.29 16.01 20.15
CA LEU A 7 35.28 14.65 19.62
C LEU A 7 33.89 13.98 19.75
N VAL A 8 33.19 14.21 20.86
CA VAL A 8 31.84 13.69 21.09
C VAL A 8 30.80 14.37 20.17
N VAL A 9 30.92 15.68 19.96
CA VAL A 9 30.04 16.41 19.02
C VAL A 9 30.29 15.98 17.58
N LEU A 10 31.56 15.76 17.19
CA LEU A 10 31.92 15.32 15.84
C LEU A 10 31.46 13.88 15.56
N SER A 11 31.54 12.98 16.55
CA SER A 11 31.05 11.61 16.40
C SER A 11 29.53 11.53 16.40
N LEU A 12 28.81 12.32 17.19
CA LEU A 12 27.34 12.41 17.11
C LEU A 12 26.87 12.94 15.76
N ALA A 13 27.56 13.94 15.18
CA ALA A 13 27.20 14.49 13.86
C ALA A 13 27.29 13.45 12.74
N LEU A 14 28.26 12.52 12.82
CA LEU A 14 28.38 11.42 11.85
C LEU A 14 27.28 10.36 12.01
N VAL A 15 26.78 10.14 13.23
CA VAL A 15 25.64 9.24 13.48
C VAL A 15 24.34 9.82 12.92
N PHE A 16 24.12 11.14 13.03
CA PHE A 16 22.93 11.80 12.45
C PHE A 16 22.95 11.87 10.92
N ALA A 17 24.12 11.87 10.28
CA ALA A 17 24.23 11.83 8.83
C ALA A 17 23.93 10.45 8.21
N GLY A 18 23.81 9.39 9.02
CA GLY A 18 23.65 8.01 8.56
C GLY A 18 22.20 7.52 8.37
N CYS A 19 21.19 8.31 8.74
CA CYS A 19 19.78 7.98 8.53
C CYS A 19 19.09 9.09 7.71
N GLN A 20 19.37 9.15 6.43
CA GLN A 20 18.46 9.79 5.46
C GLN A 20 18.14 8.76 4.39
N THR A 21 17.17 7.89 4.68
CA THR A 21 16.39 7.27 3.61
C THR A 21 15.49 8.36 3.07
N GLU A 22 15.76 8.79 1.83
CA GLU A 22 14.83 9.62 1.06
C GLU A 22 13.60 8.75 0.73
N ASP A 23 12.66 8.65 1.67
CA ASP A 23 11.30 8.29 1.31
C ASP A 23 10.77 9.46 0.48
N LYS A 24 10.84 9.33 -0.85
CA LYS A 24 10.04 10.14 -1.74
C LYS A 24 8.59 9.82 -1.44
N VAL A 25 8.01 10.51 -0.47
CA VAL A 25 6.55 10.65 -0.40
C VAL A 25 6.19 11.40 -1.67
N ASN A 26 5.80 10.64 -2.70
CA ASN A 26 5.18 11.24 -3.85
C ASN A 26 3.86 11.84 -3.34
N LEU A 27 3.82 13.17 -3.24
CA LEU A 27 2.61 13.92 -2.89
C LEU A 27 1.58 13.91 -4.04
N GLU A 28 1.86 13.16 -5.10
CA GLU A 28 0.97 12.93 -6.22
C GLU A 28 0.08 11.71 -5.96
N ALA A 29 -1.18 11.81 -6.39
CA ALA A 29 -2.13 10.71 -6.36
C ALA A 29 -1.59 9.52 -7.17
N GLU A 30 -1.75 8.31 -6.64
CA GLU A 30 -1.37 7.04 -7.28
C GLU A 30 -2.19 6.79 -8.56
N CYS A 31 -3.44 7.25 -8.59
CA CYS A 31 -4.36 7.11 -9.72
C CYS A 31 -5.21 8.37 -9.92
N SER A 32 -5.80 8.51 -11.11
CA SER A 32 -6.78 9.56 -11.42
C SER A 32 -8.16 9.01 -11.83
N THR A 33 -8.18 7.80 -12.39
CA THR A 33 -9.39 7.14 -12.88
C THR A 33 -9.34 5.65 -12.55
N ASP A 34 -10.49 4.97 -12.55
CA ASP A 34 -10.54 3.52 -12.30
C ASP A 34 -9.71 2.70 -13.31
N ALA A 35 -9.50 3.22 -14.52
CA ALA A 35 -8.68 2.56 -15.53
C ALA A 35 -7.18 2.53 -15.19
N ASP A 36 -6.74 3.37 -14.25
CA ASP A 36 -5.37 3.39 -13.75
C ASP A 36 -5.11 2.25 -12.74
N CYS A 37 -6.16 1.53 -12.33
CA CYS A 37 -6.11 0.46 -11.33
C CYS A 37 -6.43 -0.90 -11.95
N ALA A 38 -5.88 -1.95 -11.37
CA ALA A 38 -6.15 -3.32 -11.77
C ALA A 38 -6.09 -4.29 -10.58
N ALA A 39 -6.95 -5.31 -10.62
CA ALA A 39 -6.88 -6.43 -9.70
C ALA A 39 -5.69 -7.35 -10.06
N ALA A 40 -4.98 -7.82 -9.05
CA ALA A 40 -3.77 -8.60 -9.14
C ALA A 40 -3.67 -9.64 -7.99
N GLY A 41 -2.60 -10.41 -7.98
CA GLY A 41 -2.42 -11.53 -7.06
C GLY A 41 -3.14 -12.80 -7.54
N CYS A 42 -2.72 -13.96 -7.03
CA CYS A 42 -3.19 -15.26 -7.54
C CYS A 42 -4.71 -15.47 -7.36
N SER A 43 -5.31 -14.91 -6.31
CA SER A 43 -6.75 -14.97 -6.03
C SER A 43 -7.48 -13.69 -6.44
N GLY A 44 -6.82 -12.78 -7.17
CA GLY A 44 -7.36 -11.46 -7.52
C GLY A 44 -7.56 -10.53 -6.32
N GLN A 45 -6.87 -10.79 -5.20
CA GLN A 45 -7.11 -10.14 -3.92
C GLN A 45 -6.46 -8.76 -3.76
N VAL A 46 -5.49 -8.43 -4.62
CA VAL A 46 -4.74 -7.17 -4.54
C VAL A 46 -5.35 -6.18 -5.52
N CYS A 47 -5.75 -5.00 -5.07
CA CYS A 47 -6.03 -3.87 -5.94
C CYS A 47 -4.82 -2.92 -5.90
N THR A 48 -4.27 -2.62 -7.07
CA THR A 48 -3.04 -1.82 -7.24
C THR A 48 -3.12 -1.07 -8.56
N THR A 49 -2.10 -0.29 -8.89
CA THR A 49 -2.00 0.34 -10.21
C THR A 49 -1.96 -0.70 -11.33
N ALA A 50 -2.49 -0.34 -12.49
CA ALA A 50 -2.42 -1.16 -13.69
C ALA A 50 -0.95 -1.41 -14.13
N GLU A 51 -0.04 -0.50 -13.80
CA GLU A 51 1.40 -0.64 -14.04
C GLU A 51 2.04 -1.72 -13.16
N GLU A 52 1.71 -1.76 -11.87
CA GLU A 52 2.30 -2.70 -10.91
C GLU A 52 1.63 -4.08 -10.93
N ALA A 53 0.34 -4.17 -11.29
CA ALA A 53 -0.42 -5.41 -11.30
C ALA A 53 0.29 -6.63 -11.94
N PRO A 54 0.99 -6.52 -13.10
CA PRO A 54 1.69 -7.66 -13.70
C PRO A 54 2.89 -8.18 -12.89
N MET A 55 3.42 -7.36 -11.97
CA MET A 55 4.58 -7.67 -11.16
C MET A 55 4.21 -8.23 -9.78
N ILE A 56 2.93 -8.11 -9.38
CA ILE A 56 2.44 -8.63 -8.10
C ILE A 56 2.36 -10.14 -8.14
N ILE A 57 3.26 -10.79 -7.39
CA ILE A 57 3.26 -12.23 -7.17
C ILE A 57 2.93 -12.49 -5.70
N THR A 58 1.79 -13.12 -5.46
CA THR A 58 1.35 -13.54 -4.12
C THR A 58 1.33 -15.06 -4.00
N THR A 59 1.23 -15.59 -2.78
CA THR A 59 0.85 -16.99 -2.60
C THR A 59 -0.59 -17.20 -3.09
N CYS A 60 -0.88 -18.41 -3.61
CA CYS A 60 -2.23 -18.79 -4.04
C CYS A 60 -3.11 -19.21 -2.87
N GLU A 61 -3.11 -18.41 -1.81
CA GLU A 61 -4.03 -18.56 -0.70
C GLU A 61 -5.38 -17.95 -1.07
N TYR A 62 -6.44 -18.71 -0.84
CA TYR A 62 -7.80 -18.23 -0.98
C TYR A 62 -8.44 -18.16 0.40
N ARG A 63 -8.96 -16.99 0.75
CA ARG A 63 -9.71 -16.76 1.98
C ARG A 63 -11.16 -16.48 1.64
N GLU A 64 -12.08 -16.84 2.53
CA GLU A 64 -13.52 -16.73 2.28
C GLU A 64 -13.94 -15.30 1.96
N GLU A 65 -13.31 -14.30 2.58
CA GLU A 65 -13.57 -12.88 2.31
C GLU A 65 -13.28 -12.45 0.87
N TYR A 66 -12.43 -13.18 0.14
CA TYR A 66 -12.13 -12.87 -1.26
C TYR A 66 -13.32 -13.16 -2.18
N SER A 67 -14.28 -13.99 -1.77
CA SER A 67 -15.53 -14.18 -2.52
C SER A 67 -16.38 -12.91 -2.58
N CYS A 68 -16.23 -12.02 -1.60
CA CYS A 68 -16.93 -10.74 -1.59
C CYS A 68 -16.39 -9.73 -2.62
N LEU A 69 -15.20 -9.96 -3.19
CA LEU A 69 -14.61 -9.07 -4.19
C LEU A 69 -15.43 -9.01 -5.49
N GLU A 70 -16.28 -10.01 -5.75
CA GLU A 70 -17.25 -9.99 -6.86
C GLU A 70 -18.34 -8.92 -6.69
N GLN A 71 -18.52 -8.39 -5.47
CA GLN A 71 -19.52 -7.37 -5.13
C GLN A 71 -18.96 -5.93 -5.17
N THR A 72 -17.69 -5.78 -5.56
CA THR A 72 -17.01 -4.48 -5.66
C THR A 72 -16.15 -4.39 -6.91
N ASN A 73 -15.54 -3.24 -7.14
CA ASN A 73 -14.60 -2.99 -8.23
C ASN A 73 -13.27 -2.48 -7.66
N CYS A 74 -12.16 -2.91 -8.27
CA CYS A 74 -10.86 -2.31 -8.06
C CYS A 74 -10.78 -1.02 -8.89
N GLY A 75 -10.65 0.13 -8.23
CA GLY A 75 -10.71 1.43 -8.87
C GLY A 75 -10.00 2.53 -8.10
N CYS A 76 -10.10 3.76 -8.59
CA CYS A 76 -9.42 4.89 -8.02
C CYS A 76 -10.30 5.60 -6.97
N VAL A 77 -9.94 5.43 -5.71
CA VAL A 77 -10.67 6.00 -4.57
C VAL A 77 -9.74 6.97 -3.86
N GLU A 78 -10.12 8.25 -3.82
CA GLU A 78 -9.33 9.31 -3.17
C GLU A 78 -7.87 9.41 -3.66
N GLY A 79 -7.65 9.08 -4.94
CA GLY A 79 -6.32 9.10 -5.56
C GLY A 79 -5.46 7.87 -5.25
N GLN A 80 -6.05 6.79 -4.73
CA GLN A 80 -5.39 5.51 -4.47
C GLN A 80 -6.15 4.34 -5.09
N CYS A 81 -5.42 3.35 -5.59
CA CYS A 81 -6.07 2.14 -6.10
C CYS A 81 -6.55 1.29 -4.92
N SER A 82 -7.87 1.13 -4.81
CA SER A 82 -8.47 0.34 -3.73
C SER A 82 -9.80 -0.29 -4.13
N TRP A 83 -10.23 -1.26 -3.32
CA TRP A 83 -11.55 -1.87 -3.45
C TRP A 83 -12.62 -0.90 -2.98
N ALA A 84 -13.56 -0.56 -3.87
CA ALA A 84 -14.67 0.32 -3.54
C ALA A 84 -15.51 -0.26 -2.37
N GLN A 85 -15.86 0.59 -1.41
CA GLN A 85 -16.67 0.20 -0.26
C GLN A 85 -18.16 0.25 -0.62
N THR A 86 -18.60 -0.62 -1.53
CA THR A 86 -20.01 -0.73 -1.92
C THR A 86 -20.84 -1.37 -0.81
N GLU A 87 -22.15 -1.09 -0.78
CA GLU A 87 -23.06 -1.69 0.21
C GLU A 87 -23.06 -3.22 0.13
N ASP A 88 -23.08 -3.79 -1.08
CA ASP A 88 -23.07 -5.24 -1.30
C ASP A 88 -21.77 -5.90 -0.81
N TYR A 89 -20.62 -5.25 -1.05
CA TYR A 89 -19.32 -5.74 -0.56
C TYR A 89 -19.24 -5.72 0.96
N LEU A 90 -19.64 -4.62 1.58
CA LEU A 90 -19.66 -4.49 3.04
C LEU A 90 -20.61 -5.50 3.68
N SER A 91 -21.80 -5.68 3.12
CA SER A 91 -22.77 -6.67 3.61
C SER A 91 -22.23 -8.10 3.50
N CYS A 92 -21.58 -8.44 2.38
CA CYS A 92 -20.94 -9.74 2.21
C CYS A 92 -19.87 -10.00 3.29
N LEU A 93 -18.99 -9.03 3.54
CA LEU A 93 -17.95 -9.14 4.57
C LEU A 93 -18.53 -9.27 5.98
N GLU A 94 -19.62 -8.58 6.29
CA GLU A 94 -20.29 -8.69 7.58
C GLU A 94 -20.86 -10.09 7.81
N ASN A 95 -21.47 -10.69 6.78
CA ASN A 95 -22.03 -12.04 6.87
C ASN A 95 -20.97 -13.11 7.19
N LEU A 96 -19.73 -12.93 6.74
CA LEU A 96 -18.61 -13.86 7.00
C LEU A 96 -18.03 -13.76 8.42
N LYS A 97 -18.35 -12.72 9.20
CA LYS A 97 -17.86 -12.55 10.58
C LYS A 97 -18.71 -13.29 11.63
N SER A 98 -19.69 -14.08 11.19
CA SER A 98 -20.76 -14.67 12.00
C SER A 98 -20.39 -16.01 12.63
#